data_AF-A0A925JDY3-F1
#
_entry.id   AF-A0A925JDY3-F1
#
_cell.length_a   1.000
_cell.length_b   1.000
_cell.length_c   1.000
_cell.angle_alpha   90.00
_cell.angle_beta   90.00
_cell.angle_gamma   90.00
#
_symmetry.space_group_name_H-M   'P 1'
#
loop_
_entity.id
_entity.type
_entity.pdbx_description
1 polymer ?
#
loop_
_entity_poly.entity_id
_entity_poly.type
_entity_poly.pdbx_seq_one_letter_code
_entity_poly.pdbx_strand_id
1 'polypeptide(L)'
;LKGRKEWKKTLFVTLGNEPGDIMTGFNRFRELMAKQQLKDLEWEAQLMNDEDHGSVVLRSHYYGLRKVFEGWPVPQDPATGAIMLDWQGVEEHFKKLSYRLGFKVIASEAVVNRIGYQLMGAGRMDEAIAAFKSNVERYPASPNVYDSIGEAYERSGRLDLARSNYEKAYTMGKQNNDANTEIFKTNLERAAGKIKQDNGTNK
;
A
#
# COMPACT_ATOMS: atom_id res chain seq x y z
N LEU A 1 -34.74 1.00 6.18
CA LEU A 1 -33.52 1.79 6.46
C LEU A 1 -33.44 2.35 7.89
N LYS A 2 -34.54 2.50 8.64
CA LYS A 2 -34.47 2.89 10.06
C LYS A 2 -33.77 1.80 10.89
N GLY A 3 -32.65 2.14 11.52
CA GLY A 3 -31.92 1.30 12.48
C GLY A 3 -30.44 1.00 12.16
N ARG A 4 -30.01 1.11 10.89
CA ARG A 4 -28.58 0.97 10.51
C ARG A 4 -28.00 2.36 10.19
N LYS A 5 -27.18 2.87 11.10
CA LYS A 5 -26.60 4.24 11.04
C LYS A 5 -25.39 4.36 10.12
N GLU A 6 -24.74 3.26 9.75
CA GLU A 6 -23.51 3.24 8.93
C GLU A 6 -23.53 2.02 8.03
N TRP A 7 -23.27 2.22 6.74
CA TRP A 7 -23.36 1.13 5.77
C TRP A 7 -22.02 0.48 5.48
N LYS A 8 -20.87 1.17 5.58
CA LYS A 8 -19.51 0.64 5.30
C LYS A 8 -19.50 -0.37 4.15
N LYS A 9 -20.21 -0.01 3.08
CA LYS A 9 -20.43 -0.84 1.89
C LYS A 9 -20.19 0.00 0.66
N THR A 10 -19.87 -0.71 -0.41
CA THR A 10 -19.86 -0.17 -1.77
C THR A 10 -20.95 -0.86 -2.57
N LEU A 11 -21.80 -0.09 -3.25
CA LEU A 11 -22.82 -0.58 -4.17
C LEU A 11 -22.51 -0.10 -5.59
N PHE A 12 -22.31 -1.03 -6.52
CA PHE A 12 -22.16 -0.71 -7.93
C PHE A 12 -23.31 -1.34 -8.72
N VAL A 13 -24.01 -0.53 -9.50
CA VAL A 13 -25.15 -0.97 -10.32
C VAL A 13 -24.91 -0.56 -11.75
N THR A 14 -25.26 -1.43 -12.69
CA THR A 14 -25.21 -1.10 -14.12
C THR A 14 -26.55 -1.38 -14.77
N LEU A 15 -26.82 -0.68 -15.85
CA LEU A 15 -27.88 -1.03 -16.79
C LEU A 15 -27.28 -1.06 -18.20
N GLY A 16 -27.67 -2.04 -19.02
CA GLY A 16 -27.37 -2.05 -20.44
C GLY A 16 -28.34 -1.13 -21.19
N ASN A 17 -28.68 -1.50 -22.41
CA ASN A 17 -29.63 -0.78 -23.26
C ASN A 17 -31.11 -1.16 -23.02
N GLU A 18 -31.47 -1.69 -21.84
CA GLU A 18 -32.84 -2.12 -21.57
C GLU A 18 -33.86 -0.96 -21.65
N PRO A 19 -34.91 -1.07 -22.47
CA PRO A 19 -35.90 0.00 -22.63
C PRO A 19 -36.99 -0.03 -21.55
N GLY A 20 -37.87 0.98 -21.61
CA GLY A 20 -39.14 1.00 -20.88
C GLY A 20 -38.99 1.09 -19.36
N ASP A 21 -39.75 0.25 -18.64
CA ASP A 21 -39.86 0.33 -17.18
C ASP A 21 -38.54 0.05 -16.46
N ILE A 22 -37.63 -0.75 -17.06
CA ILE A 22 -36.32 -1.03 -16.47
C ILE A 22 -35.48 0.24 -16.42
N MET A 23 -35.39 0.99 -17.53
CA MET A 23 -34.72 2.29 -17.58
C MET A 23 -35.35 3.30 -16.60
N THR A 24 -36.69 3.34 -16.54
CA THR A 24 -37.41 4.20 -15.59
C THR A 24 -37.06 3.85 -14.14
N GLY A 25 -37.02 2.56 -13.81
CA GLY A 25 -36.62 2.06 -12.50
C GLY A 25 -35.17 2.41 -12.13
N PHE A 26 -34.24 2.24 -13.07
CA PHE A 26 -32.83 2.59 -12.89
C PHE A 26 -32.63 4.10 -12.65
N ASN A 27 -33.30 4.96 -13.42
CA ASN A 27 -33.24 6.40 -13.23
C ASN A 27 -33.83 6.81 -11.87
N ARG A 28 -34.97 6.23 -11.49
CA ARG A 28 -35.57 6.44 -10.17
C ARG A 28 -34.62 6.01 -9.04
N PHE A 29 -33.94 4.87 -9.19
CA PHE A 29 -32.93 4.42 -8.22
C PHE A 29 -31.81 5.47 -8.06
N ARG A 30 -31.23 5.94 -9.17
CA ARG A 30 -30.17 6.97 -9.16
C ARG A 30 -30.61 8.24 -8.44
N GLU A 31 -31.80 8.74 -8.73
CA GLU A 31 -32.35 9.92 -8.06
C GLU A 31 -32.53 9.72 -6.56
N LEU A 32 -33.06 8.57 -6.14
CA LEU A 32 -33.27 8.26 -4.72
C LEU A 32 -31.95 8.18 -3.96
N MET A 33 -30.95 7.51 -4.54
CA MET A 33 -29.62 7.37 -3.93
C MET A 33 -28.92 8.74 -3.79
N ALA A 34 -29.03 9.60 -4.81
CA ALA A 34 -28.48 10.96 -4.76
C ALA A 34 -29.17 11.83 -3.70
N LYS A 35 -30.49 11.70 -3.52
CA LYS A 35 -31.27 12.46 -2.53
C LYS A 35 -31.03 12.02 -1.08
N GLN A 36 -30.83 10.71 -0.84
CA GLN A 36 -30.77 10.18 0.53
C GLN A 36 -29.39 10.35 1.20
N GLN A 37 -28.30 10.53 0.43
CA GLN A 37 -26.93 10.70 0.93
C GLN A 37 -26.60 9.79 2.13
N LEU A 38 -26.73 8.48 1.91
CA LEU A 38 -26.57 7.49 2.97
C LEU A 38 -25.13 7.50 3.52
N LYS A 39 -24.99 7.74 4.83
CA LYS A 39 -23.69 7.79 5.51
C LYS A 39 -22.92 6.47 5.35
N ASP A 40 -21.64 6.59 4.99
CA ASP A 40 -20.69 5.48 4.80
C ASP A 40 -21.15 4.45 3.74
N LEU A 41 -22.01 4.85 2.81
CA LEU A 41 -22.33 4.07 1.61
C LEU A 41 -21.70 4.74 0.41
N GLU A 42 -20.66 4.12 -0.15
CA GLU A 42 -20.20 4.49 -1.48
C GLU A 42 -21.11 3.81 -2.50
N TRP A 43 -21.57 4.56 -3.49
CA TRP A 43 -22.38 3.97 -4.55
C TRP A 43 -22.10 4.62 -5.90
N GLU A 44 -22.30 3.84 -6.95
CA GLU A 44 -22.23 4.32 -8.32
C GLU A 44 -23.16 3.50 -9.20
N ALA A 45 -23.75 4.18 -10.19
CA ALA A 45 -24.69 3.58 -11.12
C ALA A 45 -24.35 4.03 -12.54
N GLN A 46 -24.03 3.08 -13.43
CA GLN A 46 -23.60 3.36 -14.79
C GLN A 46 -24.58 2.81 -15.83
N LEU A 47 -24.89 3.61 -16.83
CA LEU A 47 -25.61 3.17 -18.02
C LEU A 47 -24.60 2.82 -19.12
N MET A 48 -24.70 1.63 -19.70
CA MET A 48 -23.82 1.09 -20.73
C MET A 48 -24.65 0.81 -21.99
N ASN A 49 -24.98 1.86 -22.74
CA ASN A 49 -25.88 1.78 -23.90
C ASN A 49 -25.34 0.92 -25.06
N ASP A 50 -24.04 0.64 -25.05
CA ASP A 50 -23.35 -0.25 -25.98
C ASP A 50 -23.42 -1.74 -25.56
N GLU A 51 -24.07 -2.06 -24.44
CA GLU A 51 -24.26 -3.42 -23.93
C GLU A 51 -25.76 -3.79 -23.89
N ASP A 52 -26.07 -5.08 -24.07
CA ASP A 52 -27.40 -5.64 -23.80
C ASP A 52 -27.46 -6.36 -22.44
N HIS A 53 -28.62 -6.95 -22.12
CA HIS A 53 -28.84 -7.64 -20.85
C HIS A 53 -27.83 -8.78 -20.57
N GLY A 54 -27.39 -9.48 -21.62
CA GLY A 54 -26.42 -10.57 -21.50
C GLY A 54 -24.99 -10.05 -21.44
N SER A 55 -24.64 -9.08 -22.30
CA SER A 55 -23.25 -8.63 -22.43
C SER A 55 -22.80 -7.69 -21.31
N VAL A 56 -23.72 -6.91 -20.72
CA VAL A 56 -23.41 -5.93 -19.66
C VAL A 56 -22.73 -6.58 -18.46
N VAL A 57 -23.07 -7.83 -18.14
CA VAL A 57 -22.62 -8.57 -16.95
C VAL A 57 -21.09 -8.55 -16.80
N LEU A 58 -20.34 -8.80 -17.88
CA LEU A 58 -18.87 -8.86 -17.79
C LEU A 58 -18.28 -7.50 -17.42
N ARG A 59 -18.77 -6.42 -18.02
CA ARG A 59 -18.33 -5.05 -17.70
C ARG A 59 -18.79 -4.62 -16.31
N SER A 60 -19.97 -5.04 -15.87
CA SER A 60 -20.43 -4.83 -14.50
C SER A 60 -19.45 -5.41 -13.48
N HIS A 61 -18.94 -6.62 -13.73
CA HIS A 61 -17.94 -7.22 -12.84
C HIS A 61 -16.64 -6.40 -12.85
N TYR A 62 -16.14 -6.04 -14.03
CA TYR A 62 -14.90 -5.26 -14.15
C TYR A 62 -15.00 -3.90 -13.43
N TYR A 63 -16.00 -3.08 -13.77
CA TYR A 63 -16.16 -1.76 -13.17
C TYR A 63 -16.62 -1.84 -11.71
N GLY A 64 -17.42 -2.85 -11.36
CA GLY A 64 -17.84 -3.10 -9.99
C GLY A 64 -16.67 -3.41 -9.08
N LEU A 65 -15.75 -4.29 -9.50
CA LEU A 65 -14.54 -4.56 -8.73
C LEU A 65 -13.65 -3.33 -8.61
N ARG A 66 -13.48 -2.55 -9.69
CA ARG A 66 -12.75 -1.28 -9.63
C ARG A 66 -13.36 -0.30 -8.63
N LYS A 67 -14.70 -0.25 -8.54
CA LYS A 67 -15.40 0.60 -7.59
C LYS A 67 -15.24 0.12 -6.16
N VAL A 68 -15.44 -1.19 -5.92
CA VAL A 68 -15.29 -1.81 -4.59
C VAL A 68 -13.87 -1.57 -4.03
N PHE A 69 -12.84 -1.68 -4.88
CA PHE A 69 -11.45 -1.49 -4.50
C PHE A 69 -10.88 -0.11 -4.90
N GLU A 70 -11.74 0.89 -5.10
CA GLU A 70 -11.32 2.23 -5.52
C GLU A 70 -10.35 2.83 -4.50
N GLY A 71 -9.17 3.32 -4.90
CA GLY A 71 -8.17 3.83 -3.95
C GLY A 71 -7.42 2.72 -3.19
N TRP A 72 -7.49 1.46 -3.63
CA TRP A 72 -6.57 0.42 -3.19
C TRP A 72 -5.09 0.80 -3.34
N PRO A 73 -4.60 1.21 -4.53
CA PRO A 73 -3.22 1.65 -4.65
C PRO A 73 -3.00 2.96 -3.88
N VAL A 74 -1.84 3.05 -3.23
CA VAL A 74 -1.36 4.33 -2.68
C VAL A 74 -1.19 5.32 -3.84
N PRO A 75 -1.61 6.60 -3.70
CA PRO A 75 -1.40 7.62 -4.70
C PRO A 75 0.04 7.70 -5.19
N GLN A 76 0.22 7.61 -6.50
CA GLN A 76 1.51 7.63 -7.18
C GLN A 76 1.52 8.70 -8.26
N ASP A 77 2.67 9.34 -8.44
CA ASP A 77 2.92 10.25 -9.54
C ASP A 77 2.86 9.46 -10.86
N PRO A 78 2.00 9.83 -11.82
CA PRO A 78 1.81 9.04 -13.03
C PRO A 78 3.04 8.96 -13.95
N ALA A 79 3.96 9.93 -13.86
CA ALA A 79 5.13 9.98 -14.74
C ALA A 79 6.31 9.17 -14.18
N THR A 80 6.49 9.19 -12.86
CA THR A 80 7.64 8.59 -12.17
C THR A 80 7.29 7.35 -11.37
N GLY A 81 6.00 7.15 -11.07
CA GLY A 81 5.49 6.16 -10.14
C GLY A 81 5.78 6.47 -8.67
N ALA A 82 6.44 7.59 -8.35
CA ALA A 82 6.80 7.94 -6.98
C ALA A 82 5.57 7.99 -6.08
N ILE A 83 5.68 7.50 -4.84
CA ILE A 83 4.58 7.60 -3.88
C ILE A 83 4.42 9.08 -3.52
N MET A 84 3.22 9.62 -3.68
CA MET A 84 2.97 11.06 -3.47
C MET A 84 2.76 11.44 -2.00
N LEU A 85 2.61 10.44 -1.13
CA LEU A 85 2.40 10.61 0.30
C LEU A 85 3.71 10.43 1.07
N ASP A 86 3.83 11.05 2.24
CA ASP A 86 4.85 10.68 3.22
C ASP A 86 4.45 9.42 4.01
N TRP A 87 5.30 9.01 4.96
CA TRP A 87 5.04 7.79 5.72
C TRP A 87 3.71 7.83 6.49
N GLN A 88 3.40 8.97 7.13
CA GLN A 88 2.14 9.13 7.86
C GLN A 88 0.93 9.11 6.92
N GLY A 89 1.05 9.73 5.75
CA GLY A 89 0.02 9.70 4.71
C GLY A 89 -0.24 8.29 4.19
N VAL A 90 0.80 7.47 4.02
CA VAL A 90 0.65 6.04 3.67
C VAL A 90 -0.12 5.29 4.76
N GLU A 91 0.21 5.51 6.03
CA GLU A 91 -0.49 4.87 7.15
C GLU A 91 -1.97 5.27 7.21
N GLU A 92 -2.25 6.57 7.06
CA GLU A 92 -3.63 7.07 7.06
C GLU A 92 -4.42 6.56 5.85
N HIS A 93 -3.77 6.41 4.68
CA HIS A 93 -4.37 5.80 3.49
C HIS A 93 -4.89 4.40 3.78
N PHE A 94 -4.05 3.52 4.33
CA PHE A 94 -4.42 2.14 4.64
C PHE A 94 -5.42 2.03 5.81
N LYS A 95 -5.38 2.97 6.76
CA LYS A 95 -6.38 3.08 7.82
C LYS A 95 -7.77 3.44 7.27
N LYS A 96 -7.86 4.42 6.37
CA LYS A 96 -9.11 4.79 5.68
C LYS A 96 -9.64 3.63 4.84
N LEU A 97 -8.74 2.96 4.11
CA LEU A 97 -9.08 1.79 3.31
C LEU A 97 -9.64 0.65 4.19
N SER A 98 -9.01 0.37 5.32
CA SER A 98 -9.49 -0.62 6.29
C SER A 98 -10.87 -0.27 6.85
N TYR A 99 -11.08 1.01 7.21
CA TYR A 99 -12.37 1.48 7.71
C TYR A 99 -13.48 1.26 6.69
N ARG A 100 -13.22 1.64 5.44
CA ARG A 100 -14.22 1.56 4.36
C ARG A 100 -14.54 0.11 3.99
N LEU A 101 -13.52 -0.73 3.83
CA LEU A 101 -13.71 -2.12 3.41
C LEU A 101 -14.20 -3.04 4.54
N GLY A 102 -14.09 -2.60 5.79
CA GLY A 102 -14.55 -3.36 6.95
C GLY A 102 -13.64 -4.53 7.33
N PHE A 103 -12.42 -4.59 6.78
CA PHE A 103 -11.38 -5.53 7.18
C PHE A 103 -10.01 -4.83 7.19
N LYS A 104 -9.05 -5.41 7.92
CA LYS A 104 -7.70 -4.82 8.05
C LYS A 104 -6.96 -4.90 6.71
N VAL A 105 -6.59 -3.75 6.17
CA VAL A 105 -5.68 -3.59 5.04
C VAL A 105 -4.44 -2.85 5.53
N ILE A 106 -3.26 -3.40 5.24
CA ILE A 106 -1.98 -2.81 5.60
C ILE A 106 -1.12 -2.61 4.35
N ALA A 107 -0.21 -1.64 4.41
CA ALA A 107 0.80 -1.47 3.38
C ALA A 107 1.65 -2.74 3.23
N SER A 108 1.78 -3.25 2.01
CA SER A 108 2.63 -4.41 1.72
C SER A 108 4.10 -4.09 2.00
N GLU A 109 4.92 -5.13 2.21
CA GLU A 109 6.37 -4.98 2.40
C GLU A 109 6.99 -4.09 1.32
N ALA A 110 6.64 -4.33 0.06
CA ALA A 110 7.13 -3.57 -1.08
C ALA A 110 6.72 -2.08 -1.06
N VAL A 111 5.51 -1.76 -0.62
CA VAL A 111 5.04 -0.37 -0.50
C VAL A 111 5.81 0.35 0.60
N VAL A 112 5.95 -0.28 1.77
CA VAL A 112 6.72 0.29 2.90
C VAL A 112 8.19 0.46 2.51
N ASN A 113 8.77 -0.52 1.81
CA ASN A 113 10.14 -0.45 1.33
C ASN A 113 10.33 0.73 0.36
N ARG A 114 9.44 0.85 -0.63
CA ARG A 114 9.49 1.91 -1.65
C ARG A 114 9.44 3.31 -1.03
N ILE A 115 8.51 3.55 -0.10
CA ILE A 115 8.43 4.86 0.56
C ILE A 115 9.66 5.10 1.45
N GLY A 116 10.17 4.08 2.14
CA GLY A 116 11.41 4.18 2.92
C GLY A 116 12.60 4.64 2.07
N TYR A 117 12.84 4.01 0.91
CA TYR A 117 13.89 4.40 -0.01
C TYR A 117 13.68 5.78 -0.62
N GLN A 118 12.44 6.14 -0.95
CA GLN A 118 12.12 7.48 -1.48
C GLN A 118 12.39 8.58 -0.44
N LEU A 119 12.00 8.37 0.82
CA LEU A 119 12.26 9.29 1.92
C LEU A 119 13.77 9.41 2.19
N MET A 120 14.50 8.30 2.15
CA MET A 120 15.95 8.28 2.29
C MET A 120 16.65 9.06 1.17
N GLY A 121 16.20 8.91 -0.08
CA GLY A 121 16.69 9.68 -1.23
C GLY A 121 16.37 11.17 -1.13
N ALA A 122 15.26 11.53 -0.48
CA ALA A 122 14.88 12.92 -0.19
C ALA A 122 15.56 13.51 1.06
N GLY A 123 16.46 12.77 1.73
CA GLY A 123 17.13 13.21 2.95
C GLY A 123 16.26 13.19 4.22
N ARG A 124 15.01 12.70 4.13
CA ARG A 124 14.06 12.56 5.26
C ARG A 124 14.36 11.30 6.05
N MET A 125 15.56 11.24 6.62
CA MET A 125 16.13 10.01 7.17
C MET A 125 15.35 9.43 8.36
N ASP A 126 14.86 10.27 9.28
CA ASP A 126 14.12 9.79 10.45
C ASP A 126 12.78 9.15 10.05
N GLU A 127 12.12 9.69 9.04
CA GLU A 127 10.88 9.11 8.51
C GLU A 127 11.13 7.82 7.72
N ALA A 128 12.23 7.76 6.96
CA ALA A 128 12.65 6.52 6.31
C ALA A 128 12.87 5.41 7.35
N ILE A 129 13.57 5.71 8.45
CA ILE A 129 13.79 4.76 9.55
C ILE A 129 12.46 4.37 10.21
N ALA A 130 11.52 5.30 10.41
CA ALA A 130 10.21 4.97 10.94
C ALA A 130 9.44 4.00 10.01
N ALA A 131 9.47 4.22 8.70
CA ALA A 131 8.88 3.33 7.71
C ALA A 131 9.54 1.94 7.75
N PHE A 132 10.87 1.87 7.69
CA PHE A 132 11.60 0.60 7.72
C PHE A 132 11.42 -0.17 9.04
N LYS A 133 11.37 0.51 10.19
CA LYS A 133 11.00 -0.11 11.48
C LYS A 133 9.64 -0.77 11.41
N SER A 134 8.64 -0.06 10.86
CA SER A 134 7.32 -0.65 10.70
C SER A 134 7.31 -1.81 9.71
N ASN A 135 8.19 -1.79 8.69
CA ASN A 135 8.37 -2.92 7.78
C ASN A 135 8.87 -4.17 8.52
N VAL A 136 9.88 -4.01 9.38
CA VAL A 136 10.39 -5.08 10.25
C VAL A 136 9.30 -5.66 11.16
N GLU A 137 8.48 -4.80 11.76
CA GLU A 137 7.39 -5.22 12.65
C GLU A 137 6.31 -6.03 11.91
N ARG A 138 6.00 -5.65 10.67
CA ARG A 138 4.92 -6.27 9.87
C ARG A 138 5.37 -7.53 9.14
N TYR A 139 6.62 -7.57 8.71
CA TYR A 139 7.19 -8.63 7.88
C TYR A 139 8.48 -9.21 8.47
N PRO A 140 8.48 -9.65 9.74
CA PRO A 140 9.70 -10.02 10.46
C PRO A 140 10.41 -11.26 9.91
N ALA A 141 9.76 -12.01 9.00
CA ALA A 141 10.30 -13.21 8.35
C ALA A 141 11.04 -12.91 7.03
N SER A 142 10.92 -11.68 6.51
CA SER A 142 11.65 -11.27 5.30
C SER A 142 13.07 -10.83 5.68
N PRO A 143 14.14 -11.35 5.05
CA PRO A 143 15.49 -10.82 5.28
C PRO A 143 15.66 -9.40 4.73
N ASN A 144 14.91 -9.05 3.67
CA ASN A 144 14.98 -7.75 3.00
C ASN A 144 14.61 -6.56 3.91
N VAL A 145 13.69 -6.75 4.88
CA VAL A 145 13.33 -5.65 5.80
C VAL A 145 14.46 -5.29 6.75
N TYR A 146 15.29 -6.27 7.14
CA TYR A 146 16.47 -6.02 7.97
C TYR A 146 17.60 -5.40 7.16
N ASP A 147 17.78 -5.81 5.90
CA ASP A 147 18.75 -5.15 5.02
C ASP A 147 18.39 -3.66 4.80
N SER A 148 17.11 -3.39 4.51
CA SER A 148 16.65 -2.03 4.21
C SER A 148 16.73 -1.08 5.42
N ILE A 149 16.34 -1.53 6.62
CA ILE A 149 16.57 -0.72 7.84
C ILE A 149 18.06 -0.57 8.17
N GLY A 150 18.87 -1.60 7.88
CA GLY A 150 20.32 -1.57 8.02
C GLY A 150 20.95 -0.46 7.19
N GLU A 151 20.51 -0.30 5.94
CA GLU A 151 20.97 0.77 5.05
C GLU A 151 20.60 2.16 5.57
N ALA A 152 19.38 2.34 6.07
CA ALA A 152 18.96 3.61 6.63
C ALA A 152 19.79 3.99 7.88
N TYR A 153 20.10 3.02 8.75
CA TYR A 153 21.00 3.26 9.88
C TYR A 153 22.41 3.59 9.43
N GLU A 154 22.93 2.89 8.42
CA GLU A 154 24.28 3.13 7.92
C GLU A 154 24.43 4.53 7.34
N ARG A 155 23.46 4.96 6.52
CA ARG A 155 23.43 6.32 5.96
C ARG A 155 23.23 7.40 7.02
N SER A 156 22.69 7.03 8.18
CA SER A 156 22.61 7.90 9.37
C SER A 156 23.87 7.90 10.25
N GLY A 157 24.93 7.17 9.86
CA GLY A 157 26.13 7.01 10.68
C GLY A 157 25.97 6.07 11.89
N ARG A 158 24.81 5.41 12.04
CA ARG A 158 24.52 4.46 13.11
C ARG A 158 25.06 3.06 12.74
N LEU A 159 26.38 2.96 12.60
CA LEU A 159 27.04 1.81 12.00
C LEU A 159 26.84 0.48 12.77
N ASP A 160 26.80 0.52 14.10
CA ASP A 160 26.56 -0.70 14.90
C ASP A 160 25.15 -1.26 14.68
N LEU A 161 24.14 -0.38 14.61
CA LEU A 161 22.77 -0.77 14.29
C LEU A 161 22.66 -1.30 12.86
N ALA A 162 23.37 -0.68 11.91
CA ALA A 162 23.43 -1.16 10.54
C ALA A 162 23.99 -2.58 10.46
N ARG A 163 25.17 -2.80 11.06
CA ARG A 163 25.84 -4.10 11.09
C ARG A 163 24.95 -5.18 11.69
N SER A 164 24.31 -4.91 12.83
CA SER A 164 23.43 -5.88 13.49
C SER A 164 22.24 -6.29 12.60
N ASN A 165 21.65 -5.33 11.88
CA ASN A 165 20.53 -5.61 10.97
C ASN A 165 20.99 -6.34 9.70
N TYR A 166 22.14 -5.97 9.12
CA TYR A 166 22.72 -6.70 7.98
C TYR A 166 23.11 -8.13 8.34
N GLU A 167 23.63 -8.36 9.55
CA GLU A 167 23.95 -9.71 10.04
C GLU A 167 22.69 -10.57 10.15
N LYS A 168 21.59 -9.98 10.63
CA LYS A 168 20.29 -10.65 10.67
C LYS A 168 19.76 -10.96 9.27
N ALA A 169 19.83 -10.00 8.34
CA ALA A 169 19.43 -10.18 6.95
C ALA A 169 20.20 -11.32 6.29
N TYR A 170 21.53 -11.34 6.41
CA TYR A 170 22.39 -12.37 5.85
C TYR A 170 22.13 -13.75 6.48
N THR A 171 21.98 -13.82 7.80
CA THR A 171 21.70 -15.08 8.50
C THR A 171 20.36 -15.67 8.06
N MET A 172 19.32 -14.86 7.98
CA MET A 172 18.00 -15.28 7.51
C MET A 172 18.00 -15.62 6.02
N GLY A 173 18.69 -14.83 5.20
CA GLY A 173 18.85 -15.09 3.76
C GLY A 173 19.44 -16.47 3.51
N LYS A 174 20.54 -16.81 4.20
CA LYS A 174 21.14 -18.15 4.14
C LYS A 174 20.17 -19.26 4.57
N GLN A 175 19.46 -19.06 5.68
CA GLN A 175 18.51 -20.06 6.20
C GLN A 175 17.37 -20.31 5.21
N ASN A 176 16.94 -19.28 4.50
CA ASN A 176 15.81 -19.32 3.59
C ASN A 176 16.20 -19.62 2.13
N ASN A 177 17.49 -19.77 1.82
CA ASN A 177 18.02 -19.79 0.45
C ASN A 177 17.54 -18.58 -0.38
N ASP A 178 17.53 -17.40 0.23
CA ASP A 178 17.10 -16.17 -0.41
C ASP A 178 18.07 -15.79 -1.54
N ALA A 179 17.54 -15.40 -2.70
CA ALA A 179 18.33 -15.03 -3.87
C ALA A 179 19.27 -13.83 -3.62
N ASN A 180 18.94 -12.97 -2.65
CA ASN A 180 19.71 -11.78 -2.30
C ASN A 180 20.75 -12.03 -1.19
N THR A 181 20.96 -13.28 -0.78
CA THR A 181 21.87 -13.62 0.32
C THR A 181 23.28 -13.03 0.15
N GLU A 182 23.83 -13.04 -1.06
CA GLU A 182 25.15 -12.46 -1.34
C GLU A 182 25.16 -10.93 -1.30
N ILE A 183 24.02 -10.28 -1.59
CA ILE A 183 23.87 -8.83 -1.42
C ILE A 183 23.90 -8.48 0.07
N PHE A 184 23.16 -9.22 0.90
CA PHE A 184 23.15 -9.02 2.35
C PHE A 184 24.55 -9.20 2.96
N LYS A 185 25.31 -10.19 2.48
CA LYS A 185 26.71 -10.41 2.86
C LYS A 185 27.58 -9.21 2.51
N THR A 186 27.46 -8.71 1.28
CA THR A 186 28.22 -7.55 0.80
C THR A 186 27.94 -6.30 1.66
N ASN A 187 26.67 -6.08 2.01
CA ASN A 187 26.27 -4.98 2.89
C ASN A 187 26.83 -5.12 4.32
N LEU A 188 26.79 -6.33 4.88
CA LEU A 188 27.39 -6.64 6.18
C LEU A 188 28.91 -6.36 6.20
N GLU A 189 29.64 -6.85 5.21
CA GLU A 189 31.10 -6.66 5.08
C GLU A 189 31.45 -5.18 4.93
N ARG A 190 30.68 -4.44 4.14
CA ARG A 190 30.82 -3.00 3.94
C ARG A 190 30.63 -2.23 5.24
N ALA A 191 29.57 -2.51 5.99
CA ALA A 191 29.32 -1.87 7.29
C ALA A 191 30.44 -2.20 8.31
N ALA A 192 30.89 -3.46 8.36
CA ALA A 192 31.99 -3.87 9.23
C ALA A 192 33.32 -3.18 8.87
N GLY A 193 33.58 -2.95 7.58
CA GLY A 193 34.72 -2.19 7.09
C GLY A 193 34.72 -0.74 7.58
N LYS A 194 33.58 -0.06 7.51
CA LYS A 194 33.43 1.33 7.99
C LYS A 194 33.67 1.46 9.49
N ILE A 195 33.17 0.52 10.30
CA ILE A 195 33.40 0.51 11.77
C ILE A 195 34.89 0.40 12.11
N LYS A 196 35.64 -0.43 11.36
CA LYS A 196 37.09 -0.57 11.57
C LYS A 196 37.86 0.71 11.24
N GLN A 197 37.46 1.42 10.18
CA GLN A 197 38.07 2.69 9.80
C GLN A 197 37.78 3.78 10.84
N ASP A 198 36.54 3.89 11.30
CA ASP A 198 36.13 4.88 12.31
C ASP A 198 36.92 4.72 13.63
N ASN A 199 37.05 3.48 14.11
CA ASN A 199 37.85 3.16 15.30
C ASN A 199 39.37 3.33 15.12
N GLY A 200 39.87 3.30 13.88
CA GLY A 200 41.28 3.53 13.56
C GLY A 200 41.67 4.99 13.42
N THR A 201 40.68 5.88 13.21
CA THR A 201 40.90 7.33 13.00
C THR A 201 40.79 8.13 14.32
N ASN A 202 40.19 7.53 15.36
CA ASN A 202 40.07 8.09 16.71
C ASN A 202 41.20 7.66 17.69
N LYS A 203 42.34 7.17 17.17
CA LYS A 203 43.56 6.89 17.93
C LYS A 203 44.72 7.73 17.41
#